data_AF-A0A7X0DXY7-F1
#
_entry.id   AF-A0A7X0DXY7-F1
#
_cell.length_a   1.000
_cell.length_b   1.000
_cell.length_c   1.000
_cell.angle_alpha   90.00
_cell.angle_beta   90.00
_cell.angle_gamma   90.00
#
_symmetry.space_group_name_H-M   'P 1'
#
loop_
_entity.id
_entity.type
_entity.pdbx_description
1 polymer ?
#
loop_
_entity_poly.entity_id
_entity_poly.type
_entity_poly.pdbx_seq_one_letter_code
_entity_poly.pdbx_strand_id
1 'polypeptide(L)' 'MKHQEEEKDNLDYIYYLVALVSGMFVGAIIDKGFTWIFVGGVLGLLTAAFFLNVLVRGRGEKI' A
#
# COMPACT_ATOMS: atom_id res chain seq x y z
N MET A 1 -13.59 35.99 7.35
CA MET A 1 -13.80 34.70 6.67
C MET A 1 -12.63 33.82 7.05
N LYS A 2 -12.90 32.68 7.69
CA LYS A 2 -11.92 31.88 8.44
C LYS A 2 -10.93 31.20 7.47
N HIS A 3 -9.64 31.37 7.76
CA HIS A 3 -8.51 30.63 7.17
C HIS A 3 -8.84 29.14 7.06
N GLN A 4 -8.90 28.62 5.84
CA GLN A 4 -8.92 27.19 5.51
C GLN A 4 -7.57 26.75 4.94
N GLU A 5 -6.44 27.17 5.53
CA GLU A 5 -5.12 26.95 4.92
C GLU A 5 -3.99 26.60 5.88
N GLU A 6 -4.24 25.97 7.04
CA GLU A 6 -3.12 25.53 7.92
C GLU A 6 -3.35 24.18 8.61
N GLU A 7 -4.02 23.24 7.93
CA GLU A 7 -3.98 21.81 8.30
C GLU A 7 -3.53 20.98 7.11
N LYS A 8 -2.49 21.47 6.43
CA LYS A 8 -1.64 20.62 5.59
C LYS A 8 -0.74 19.84 6.55
N ASP A 9 -1.37 18.95 7.32
CA ASP A 9 -0.66 18.05 8.23
C ASP A 9 0.52 17.44 7.47
N ASN A 10 1.68 17.38 8.13
CA ASN A 10 2.95 16.96 7.54
C ASN A 10 2.88 15.47 7.09
N LEU A 11 2.20 15.21 5.97
CA LEU A 11 2.07 13.88 5.38
C LEU A 11 3.39 13.42 4.75
N ASP A 12 4.38 14.30 4.60
CA ASP A 12 5.72 13.97 4.08
C ASP A 12 6.36 12.82 4.84
N TYR A 13 6.23 12.78 6.17
CA TYR A 13 6.72 11.67 6.98
C TYR A 13 6.05 10.33 6.63
N ILE A 14 4.74 10.35 6.33
CA ILE A 14 4.00 9.16 5.89
C ILE A 14 4.50 8.70 4.53
N TYR A 15 4.75 9.62 3.60
CA TYR A 15 5.33 9.28 2.30
C TYR A 15 6.73 8.68 2.43
N TYR A 16 7.58 9.22 3.33
CA TYR A 16 8.88 8.62 3.64
C TYR A 16 8.77 7.23 4.27
N LEU A 17 7.82 7.01 5.18
CA LEU A 17 7.59 5.71 5.81
C LEU A 17 7.12 4.67 4.78
N VAL A 18 6.19 5.04 3.90
CA VAL A 18 5.71 4.19 2.81
C VAL A 18 6.84 3.86 1.84
N ALA A 19 7.68 4.85 1.50
CA ALA A 19 8.84 4.64 0.64
C ALA A 19 9.87 3.68 1.26
N LEU A 20 10.13 3.80 2.57
CA LEU A 20 11.05 2.93 3.29
C LEU A 20 10.54 1.48 3.34
N VAL A 21 9.26 1.28 3.69
CA VAL A 21 8.66 -0.06 3.75
C VAL A 21 8.63 -0.71 2.36
N SER A 22 8.23 0.05 1.34
CA SER A 22 8.18 -0.44 -0.04
C SER A 22 9.59 -0.78 -0.56
N GLY A 23 10.57 0.08 -0.31
CA GLY A 23 11.97 -0.14 -0.71
C GLY A 23 12.58 -1.35 -0.02
N MET A 24 12.30 -1.56 1.26
CA MET A 24 12.78 -2.74 2.01
C MET A 24 12.16 -4.04 1.47
N PHE A 25 10.88 -4.01 1.11
CA PHE A 25 10.20 -5.14 0.49
C PHE A 25 10.80 -5.50 -0.88
N VAL A 26 11.06 -4.48 -1.72
CA VAL A 26 11.73 -4.67 -3.01
C VAL A 26 13.16 -5.18 -2.85
N GLY A 27 13.93 -4.61 -1.91
CA GLY A 27 15.30 -5.05 -1.61
C GLY A 27 15.37 -6.52 -1.18
N ALA A 28 14.43 -6.96 -0.33
CA ALA A 28 14.33 -8.35 0.10
C ALA A 28 13.98 -9.32 -1.05
N ILE A 29 13.20 -8.86 -2.04
CA ILE A 29 12.88 -9.66 -3.23
C ILE A 29 14.13 -9.81 -4.13
N ILE A 30 14.92 -8.75 -4.29
CA ILE A 30 16.14 -8.77 -5.11
C ILE A 30 17.19 -9.73 -4.52
N ASP A 31 17.38 -9.72 -3.19
CA ASP A 31 18.37 -10.56 -2.49
C ASP A 31 18.08 -12.07 -2.62
N LYS A 32 16.79 -12.47 -2.66
CA LYS A 32 16.38 -13.88 -2.79
C LYS A 32 16.42 -14.43 -4.23
N GLY A 33 16.65 -13.59 -5.25
CA GLY A 33 16.78 -13.99 -6.66
C GLY A 33 15.48 -13.95 -7.48
N PHE A 34 15.64 -13.86 -8.82
CA PHE A 34 14.57 -13.61 -9.80
C PHE A 34 13.36 -14.55 -9.73
N THR A 35 13.52 -15.80 -9.26
CA THR A 35 12.42 -16.76 -9.10
C THR A 35 11.39 -16.27 -8.08
N TRP A 36 11.80 -15.48 -7.08
CA TRP A 36 10.90 -14.95 -6.06
C TRP A 36 9.97 -13.86 -6.62
N ILE A 37 10.32 -13.19 -7.73
CA ILE A 37 9.49 -12.13 -8.31
C ILE A 37 8.11 -12.66 -8.72
N PHE A 38 8.04 -13.84 -9.33
CA PHE A 38 6.76 -14.46 -9.70
C PHE A 38 5.93 -14.83 -8.49
N VAL A 39 6.58 -15.41 -7.47
CA VAL A 39 5.91 -15.80 -6.21
C VAL A 39 5.38 -14.58 -5.47
N GLY A 40 6.19 -13.52 -5.36
CA GLY A 40 5.82 -12.25 -4.74
C GLY A 40 4.73 -11.52 -5.53
N GLY A 41 4.77 -11.56 -6.85
CA GLY A 41 3.72 -10.99 -7.71
C GLY A 41 2.37 -11.71 -7.54
N VAL A 42 2.38 -13.05 -7.54
CA VAL A 42 1.16 -13.84 -7.31
C VAL A 42 0.63 -13.63 -5.89
N LEU A 43 1.49 -13.65 -4.87
CA LEU A 43 1.09 -13.36 -3.48
C LEU A 43 0.54 -11.93 -3.33
N GLY A 44 1.14 -10.96 -4.02
CA GLY A 44 0.67 -9.57 -4.04
C GLY A 44 -0.72 -9.45 -4.67
N LEU A 45 -0.95 -10.12 -5.81
CA LEU A 45 -2.26 -10.17 -6.45
C LEU A 45 -3.31 -10.88 -5.60
N LEU A 46 -2.96 -11.99 -4.95
CA LEU A 46 -3.84 -12.70 -4.02
C LEU A 46 -4.18 -11.82 -2.81
N THR A 47 -3.20 -11.11 -2.27
CA THR A 47 -3.40 -10.17 -1.16
C THR A 47 -4.31 -9.01 -1.58
N ALA A 48 -4.15 -8.48 -2.80
CA ALA A 48 -5.03 -7.46 -3.34
C ALA A 48 -6.46 -7.98 -3.56
N ALA A 49 -6.63 -9.18 -4.11
CA ALA A 49 -7.93 -9.81 -4.29
C ALA A 49 -8.60 -10.12 -2.94
N PHE A 50 -7.82 -10.54 -1.95
CA PHE A 50 -8.28 -10.72 -0.57
C PHE A 50 -8.68 -9.40 0.06
N PHE A 51 -7.89 -8.34 -0.12
CA PHE A 51 -8.22 -6.99 0.37
C PHE A 51 -9.50 -6.45 -0.26
N LEU A 52 -9.72 -6.65 -1.56
CA LEU A 52 -10.98 -6.32 -2.22
C LEU A 52 -12.15 -7.11 -1.65
N ASN A 53 -11.96 -8.40 -1.39
CA ASN A 53 -13.01 -9.19 -0.76
C ASN A 53 -13.25 -8.79 0.70
N VAL A 54 -12.24 -8.63 1.55
CA VAL A 54 -12.45 -8.41 2.98
C VAL A 54 -12.73 -6.94 3.31
N LEU A 55 -11.96 -6.02 2.73
CA LEU A 55 -12.06 -4.60 3.06
C LEU A 55 -13.07 -3.84 2.20
N VAL A 56 -13.36 -4.33 0.98
CA VAL A 56 -14.25 -3.63 0.03
C VAL A 56 -15.64 -4.26 -0.07
N ARG A 57 -15.86 -5.49 0.46
CA ARG A 57 -17.23 -6.02 0.69
C ARG A 57 -17.92 -5.16 1.76
N GLY A 58 -18.64 -4.15 1.30
CA GLY A 58 -19.41 -3.21 2.14
C GLY A 58 -19.53 -1.81 1.56
N ARG A 59 -18.67 -1.40 0.60
CA ARG A 59 -18.73 -0.06 -0.02
C ARG A 59 -19.69 0.08 -1.21
N GLY A 60 -20.37 -1.00 -1.60
CA GLY A 60 -21.34 -1.03 -2.70
C GLY A 60 -22.80 -1.11 -2.28
N GLU A 61 -23.10 -1.28 -0.99
CA GLU A 61 -24.46 -1.24 -0.49
C GLU A 61 -24.78 0.21 -0.09
N LYS A 62 -25.32 0.95 -1.06
CA LYS A 62 -26.07 2.18 -0.75
C LYS A 62 -27.27 1.76 0.10
N ILE A 63 -27.24 2.09 1.38
CA ILE A 63 -28.43 2.33 2.20
C ILE A 63 -28.61 3.84 2.26
#